data_AF-A0A7I7S1J3-F1
#
_entry.id   AF-A0A7I7S1J3-F1
#
_cell.length_a   1.000
_cell.length_b   1.000
_cell.length_c   1.000
_cell.angle_alpha   90.00
_cell.angle_beta   90.00
_cell.angle_gamma   90.00
#
_symmetry.space_group_name_H-M   'P 1'
#
loop_
_entity.id
_entity.type
_entity.pdbx_description
1 polymer ?
#
loop_
_entity_poly.entity_id
_entity_poly.type
_entity_poly.pdbx_seq_one_letter_code
_entity_poly.pdbx_strand_id
1 'polypeptide(L)'
;MTASVVGEWDVTIKTPVGSLHVVYDFRPVVDVDGVERDGAVTGTAAGKGETVPLTDVVVEDGRVRWRQTVTKPMRLKLEFDVEVVGDRLTGHSRAGRLPRSAVAGVRRVRP
;
A
#
# COMPACT_ATOMS: atom_id res chain seq x y z
N MET A 1 -3.26 -17.90 12.14
CA MET A 1 -2.37 -16.72 12.16
C MET A 1 -2.78 -15.84 10.99
N THR A 2 -3.52 -14.77 11.25
CA THR A 2 -3.93 -13.81 10.20
C THR A 2 -2.69 -13.04 9.75
N ALA A 3 -2.40 -13.01 8.45
CA ALA A 3 -1.26 -12.26 7.93
C ALA A 3 -1.54 -10.76 8.03
N SER A 4 -0.82 -10.05 8.91
CA SER A 4 -0.97 -8.60 9.11
C SER A 4 -0.24 -7.82 8.02
N VAL A 5 -0.82 -6.73 7.52
CA VAL A 5 -0.17 -5.81 6.59
C VAL A 5 0.76 -4.81 7.28
N VAL A 6 0.62 -4.61 8.59
CA VAL A 6 1.40 -3.64 9.37
C VAL A 6 2.90 -3.87 9.18
N GLY A 7 3.65 -2.81 8.92
CA GLY A 7 5.09 -2.82 8.67
C GLY A 7 5.48 -2.10 7.38
N GLU A 8 6.78 -2.14 7.10
CA GLU A 8 7.36 -1.54 5.89
C GLU A 8 7.46 -2.57 4.76
N TRP A 9 7.22 -2.13 3.52
CA TRP A 9 7.21 -2.98 2.33
C TRP A 9 7.95 -2.34 1.16
N ASP A 10 8.80 -3.12 0.50
CA ASP A 10 9.34 -2.78 -0.81
C ASP A 10 8.38 -3.27 -1.89
N VAL A 11 7.72 -2.34 -2.58
CA VAL A 11 6.70 -2.63 -3.58
C VAL A 11 7.16 -2.22 -4.97
N THR A 12 6.98 -3.11 -5.92
CA THR A 12 7.16 -2.89 -7.35
C THR A 12 5.80 -2.82 -8.03
N ILE A 13 5.56 -1.76 -8.81
CA ILE A 13 4.36 -1.58 -9.63
C ILE A 13 4.75 -1.62 -11.11
N LYS A 14 4.19 -2.56 -11.86
CA LYS A 14 4.44 -2.73 -13.30
C LYS A 14 3.52 -1.80 -14.09
N THR A 15 4.09 -0.74 -14.66
CA THR A 15 3.39 0.21 -15.53
C THR A 15 3.82 0.01 -16.99
N PRO A 16 3.03 0.48 -17.98
CA PRO A 16 3.40 0.35 -19.40
C PRO A 16 4.75 0.99 -19.76
N VAL A 17 5.21 2.00 -19.00
CA VAL A 17 6.44 2.75 -19.27
C VAL A 17 7.63 2.30 -18.41
N GLY A 18 7.45 1.27 -17.56
CA GLY A 18 8.49 0.76 -16.68
C GLY A 18 7.99 0.31 -15.31
N SER A 19 8.92 -0.10 -14.46
CA SER A 19 8.62 -0.48 -13.07
C SER A 19 8.81 0.72 -12.14
N LEU A 20 7.85 0.95 -11.26
CA LEU A 20 7.97 1.90 -10.16
C LEU A 20 8.32 1.16 -8.87
N HIS A 21 9.28 1.68 -8.13
CA HIS A 21 9.63 1.19 -6.79
C HIS A 21 9.08 2.16 -5.75
N VAL A 22 8.30 1.65 -4.81
CA VAL A 22 7.60 2.43 -3.79
C VAL A 22 7.77 1.72 -2.45
N VAL A 23 8.08 2.50 -1.42
CA VAL A 23 8.11 2.00 -0.04
C VAL A 23 6.77 2.31 0.60
N TYR A 24 6.08 1.28 1.06
CA TYR A 24 4.87 1.46 1.88
C TYR A 24 5.21 1.27 3.34
N ASP A 25 4.65 2.12 4.19
CA ASP A 25 4.73 2.02 5.65
C ASP A 25 3.29 1.98 6.18
N PHE A 26 2.83 0.79 6.55
CA PHE A 26 1.52 0.55 7.15
C PHE A 26 1.65 0.50 8.68
N ARG A 27 0.79 1.24 9.38
CA ARG A 27 0.82 1.37 10.84
C ARG A 27 -0.57 1.14 11.43
N PRO A 28 -0.69 0.56 12.63
CA PRO A 28 -1.95 0.51 13.34
C PRO A 28 -2.40 1.93 13.68
N VAL A 29 -3.72 2.16 13.68
CA VAL A 29 -4.29 3.41 14.19
C VAL A 29 -4.38 3.28 15.71
N VAL A 30 -3.73 4.20 16.42
CA VAL A 30 -3.84 4.34 17.87
C VAL A 30 -4.79 5.48 18.21
N ASP A 31 -5.59 5.31 19.27
CA ASP A 31 -6.39 6.39 19.84
C ASP A 31 -5.55 7.32 20.75
N VAL A 32 -6.23 8.29 21.37
CA VAL A 32 -5.58 9.30 22.23
C VAL A 32 -4.95 8.70 23.49
N ASP A 33 -5.40 7.52 23.91
CA ASP A 33 -4.90 6.81 25.09
C ASP A 33 -3.80 5.80 24.71
N GLY A 34 -3.44 5.74 23.43
CA GLY A 34 -2.40 4.86 22.89
C GLY A 34 -2.88 3.43 22.63
N VAL A 35 -4.19 3.18 22.63
CA VAL A 35 -4.76 1.85 22.38
C VAL A 35 -4.95 1.67 20.88
N GLU A 36 -4.48 0.53 20.36
CA GLU A 36 -4.70 0.16 18.96
C GLU A 36 -6.19 -0.05 18.69
N ARG A 37 -6.70 0.61 17.64
CA ARG A 37 -8.04 0.35 17.14
C ARG A 37 -8.02 -0.93 16.34
N ASP A 38 -8.83 -1.88 16.79
CA ASP A 38 -8.87 -3.23 16.21
C ASP A 38 -9.07 -3.19 14.69
N GLY A 39 -8.15 -3.81 13.95
CA GLY A 39 -8.13 -3.88 12.48
C GLY A 39 -7.88 -2.57 11.72
N ALA A 40 -7.81 -1.40 12.38
CA ALA A 40 -7.65 -0.12 11.71
C ALA A 40 -6.18 0.16 11.35
N VAL A 41 -5.92 0.41 10.06
CA VAL A 41 -4.59 0.65 9.52
C VAL A 41 -4.53 2.00 8.82
N THR A 42 -3.42 2.70 9.00
CA THR A 42 -3.03 3.89 8.23
C THR A 42 -1.70 3.64 7.53
N GLY A 43 -1.26 4.54 6.67
CA GLY A 43 0.08 4.43 6.11
C GLY A 43 0.51 5.56 5.21
N THR A 44 1.75 5.46 4.75
CA THR A 44 2.30 6.32 3.69
C THR A 44 2.96 5.51 2.58
N ALA A 45 3.00 6.08 1.38
CA ALA A 45 3.68 5.54 0.22
C ALA A 45 4.77 6.53 -0.22
N ALA A 46 6.04 6.14 -0.10
CA ALA A 46 7.18 6.93 -0.54
C ALA A 46 7.65 6.44 -1.92
N GLY A 47 7.44 7.28 -2.94
CA GLY A 47 7.86 7.04 -4.31
C GLY A 47 8.90 8.05 -4.79
N LYS A 48 9.19 8.03 -6.10
CA LYS A 48 10.16 8.97 -6.70
C LYS A 48 9.62 10.40 -6.69
N GLY A 49 10.02 11.19 -5.69
CA GLY A 49 9.80 12.64 -5.64
C GLY A 49 8.56 13.11 -4.86
N GLU A 50 7.83 12.19 -4.23
CA GLU A 50 6.78 12.49 -3.26
C GLU A 50 6.52 11.32 -2.30
N THR A 51 6.07 11.67 -1.10
CA THR A 51 5.47 10.73 -0.14
C THR A 51 4.03 11.14 0.04
N VAL A 52 3.10 10.19 -0.13
CA VAL A 52 1.67 10.45 -0.07
C VAL A 52 1.01 9.59 0.99
N PRO A 53 -0.02 10.10 1.70
CA PRO A 53 -0.78 9.29 2.64
C PRO A 53 -1.65 8.28 1.90
N LEU A 54 -1.87 7.13 2.53
CA LEU A 54 -2.93 6.20 2.14
C LEU A 54 -4.26 6.68 2.72
N THR A 55 -5.34 6.46 1.98
CA THR A 55 -6.71 6.76 2.39
C THR A 55 -7.60 5.55 2.13
N ASP A 56 -8.74 5.48 2.82
CA ASP A 56 -9.72 4.39 2.66
C ASP A 56 -9.07 2.99 2.79
N VAL A 57 -8.15 2.82 3.75
CA VAL A 57 -7.48 1.53 3.98
C VAL A 57 -8.47 0.55 4.60
N VAL A 58 -8.67 -0.58 3.94
CA VAL A 58 -9.55 -1.67 4.37
C VAL A 58 -8.74 -2.97 4.37
N VAL A 59 -8.77 -3.69 5.49
CA VAL A 59 -8.10 -4.98 5.67
C VAL A 59 -9.16 -6.03 5.99
N GLU A 60 -9.27 -7.05 5.14
CA GLU A 60 -10.27 -8.12 5.22
C GLU A 60 -9.61 -9.46 4.88
N ASP A 61 -9.45 -10.36 5.85
CA ASP A 61 -8.95 -11.73 5.64
C ASP A 61 -7.66 -11.85 4.79
N GLY A 62 -6.68 -10.97 5.04
CA GLY A 62 -5.42 -10.94 4.30
C GLY A 62 -5.49 -10.18 2.97
N ARG A 63 -6.67 -9.75 2.54
CA ARG A 63 -6.84 -8.80 1.43
C ARG A 63 -6.78 -7.37 1.95
N VAL A 64 -6.05 -6.50 1.26
CA VAL A 64 -5.87 -5.10 1.61
C VAL A 64 -6.23 -4.23 0.42
N ARG A 65 -7.10 -3.26 0.66
CA ARG A 65 -7.52 -2.26 -0.33
C ARG A 65 -7.25 -0.86 0.21
N TRP A 66 -6.76 0.03 -0.64
CA TRP A 66 -6.57 1.43 -0.28
C TRP A 66 -6.59 2.33 -1.50
N ARG A 67 -6.63 3.63 -1.24
CA ARG A 67 -6.45 4.68 -2.23
C ARG A 67 -5.28 5.57 -1.90
N GLN A 68 -4.70 6.18 -2.92
CA GLN A 68 -3.77 7.30 -2.76
C GLN A 68 -3.83 8.22 -3.97
N THR A 69 -3.48 9.49 -3.77
CA THR A 69 -3.36 10.46 -4.86
C THR A 69 -1.90 10.87 -5.00
N VAL A 70 -1.30 10.53 -6.13
CA VAL A 70 0.02 11.02 -6.53
C VAL A 70 -0.15 12.31 -7.33
N THR A 71 0.85 13.18 -7.30
CA THR A 71 0.81 14.50 -7.95
C THR A 71 1.94 14.71 -8.96
N LYS A 72 2.97 13.84 -8.97
CA LYS A 72 4.12 13.95 -9.87
C LYS A 72 4.29 12.67 -10.72
N PRO A 73 4.60 12.80 -12.03
CA PRO A 73 4.66 14.04 -12.81
C PRO A 73 3.28 14.62 -13.14
N MET A 74 2.20 13.87 -12.89
CA MET A 74 0.82 14.30 -13.07
C MET A 74 -0.06 13.75 -11.96
N ARG A 75 -1.20 14.41 -11.72
CA ARG A 75 -2.14 13.98 -10.69
C ARG A 75 -2.89 12.72 -11.12
N LEU A 76 -2.73 11.64 -10.35
CA LEU A 76 -3.48 10.40 -10.54
C LEU A 76 -4.06 9.94 -9.21
N LYS A 77 -5.34 9.55 -9.25
CA LYS A 77 -5.99 8.83 -8.15
C LYS A 77 -5.84 7.34 -8.41
N LEU A 78 -5.18 6.65 -7.49
CA LEU A 78 -4.87 5.23 -7.60
C LEU A 78 -5.70 4.46 -6.58
N GLU A 79 -6.28 3.36 -7.03
CA GLU A 79 -6.92 2.36 -6.19
C GLU A 79 -6.07 1.10 -6.23
N PHE A 80 -5.87 0.49 -5.07
CA PHE A 80 -5.07 -0.72 -4.88
C PHE A 80 -5.91 -1.82 -4.28
N ASP A 81 -5.64 -3.04 -4.71
CA ASP A 81 -6.30 -4.26 -4.26
C ASP A 81 -5.28 -5.40 -4.29
N VAL A 82 -4.86 -5.84 -3.11
CA VAL A 82 -3.76 -6.80 -2.95
C VAL A 82 -4.09 -7.83 -1.90
N GLU A 83 -3.41 -8.96 -1.97
CA GLU A 83 -3.43 -10.04 -0.99
C GLU A 83 -2.06 -10.10 -0.30
N VAL A 84 -2.08 -10.31 1.01
CA VAL A 84 -0.92 -10.43 1.88
C VAL A 84 -0.83 -11.87 2.37
N VAL A 85 0.25 -12.55 2.02
CA VAL A 85 0.54 -13.92 2.45
C VAL A 85 1.94 -13.93 3.07
N GLY A 86 1.99 -13.94 4.40
CA GLY A 86 3.24 -13.82 5.16
C GLY A 86 3.95 -12.49 4.88
N ASP A 87 5.12 -12.57 4.25
CA ASP A 87 5.97 -11.44 3.88
C ASP A 87 5.89 -11.07 2.40
N ARG A 88 4.87 -11.57 1.70
CA ARG A 88 4.59 -11.23 0.31
C ARG A 88 3.27 -10.49 0.19
N LEU A 89 3.28 -9.48 -0.67
CA LEU A 89 2.11 -8.70 -1.06
C LEU A 89 1.97 -8.78 -2.58
N THR A 90 0.82 -9.21 -3.09
CA THR A 90 0.58 -9.33 -4.54
C THR A 90 -0.80 -8.85 -4.92
N GLY A 91 -0.93 -8.18 -6.06
CA GLY A 91 -2.23 -7.74 -6.54
C GLY A 91 -2.10 -6.73 -7.65
N HIS A 92 -2.96 -5.71 -7.62
CA HIS A 92 -3.07 -4.76 -8.72
C HIS A 92 -3.35 -3.35 -8.24
N SER A 93 -2.98 -2.38 -9.07
CA SER A 93 -3.42 -0.99 -8.95
C SER A 93 -4.12 -0.53 -10.23
N ARG A 94 -4.96 0.50 -10.10
CA ARG A 94 -5.68 1.10 -11.22
C ARG A 94 -5.84 2.60 -11.03
N ALA A 95 -5.67 3.35 -12.12
CA ALA A 95 -6.04 4.77 -12.20
C ALA A 95 -7.23 4.94 -13.17
N GLY A 96 -8.44 5.08 -12.62
CA GLY A 96 -9.65 5.33 -13.40
C GLY A 96 -9.85 4.32 -14.54
N ARG A 97 -9.89 4.79 -15.79
CA ARG A 97 -10.11 3.94 -16.98
C ARG A 97 -8.86 3.24 -17.52
N LEU A 98 -7.68 3.49 -16.94
CA LEU A 98 -6.44 2.85 -17.39
C LEU A 98 -6.45 1.33 -17.11
N PRO A 99 -5.67 0.54 -17.87
CA PRO A 99 -5.41 -0.86 -17.56
C PRO A 99 -4.86 -1.04 -16.15
N ARG A 100 -5.11 -2.21 -15.57
CA ARG A 100 -4.55 -2.58 -14.26
C ARG A 100 -3.03 -2.73 -14.37
N SER A 101 -2.33 -2.22 -13.37
CA SER A 101 -0.88 -2.41 -13.19
C SER A 101 -0.66 -3.50 -12.16
N ALA A 102 0.22 -4.46 -12.44
CA ALA A 102 0.55 -5.50 -11.47
C ALA A 102 1.36 -4.92 -10.30
N VAL A 103 1.05 -5.37 -9.08
CA VAL A 103 1.69 -4.95 -7.83
C VAL A 103 2.28 -6.18 -7.17
N ALA A 104 3.55 -6.11 -6.80
CA ALA A 104 4.22 -7.14 -6.02
C ALA A 104 5.13 -6.48 -4.99
N GLY A 105 5.18 -6.99 -3.78
CA GLY A 105 6.03 -6.47 -2.72
C GLY A 105 6.50 -7.52 -1.74
N VAL A 106 7.57 -7.16 -1.04
CA VAL A 106 8.17 -7.96 0.03
C VAL A 106 8.27 -7.12 1.29
N ARG A 107 8.01 -7.73 2.45
CA ARG A 107 8.15 -7.05 3.73
C ARG A 107 9.63 -6.74 3.96
N ARG A 108 9.92 -5.51 4.39
CA ARG A 108 11.26 -5.12 4.83
C ARG A 108 11.55 -5.78 6.17
N VAL A 109 12.65 -6.52 6.22
CA VAL A 109 13.26 -6.95 7.47
C VAL A 109 14.38 -5.96 7.74
N ARG A 110 14.25 -5.10 8.75
CA ARG A 110 15.39 -4.32 9.19
C ARG A 110 16.38 -5.29 9.88
N PRO A 111 17.66 -5.27 9.52
CA PRO A 111 18.68 -6.07 10.19
C PRO A 111 18.91 -5.64 11.64
#